data_AF-A0A925NIE4-F1
#
_entry.id   AF-A0A925NIE4-F1
#
_cell.length_a   1.000
_cell.length_b   1.000
_cell.length_c   1.000
_cell.angle_alpha   90.00
_cell.angle_beta   90.00
_cell.angle_gamma   90.00
#
_symmetry.space_group_name_H-M   'P 1'
#
loop_
_entity.id
_entity.type
_entity.pdbx_description
1 polymer ?
#
loop_
_entity_poly.entity_id
_entity_poly.type
_entity_poly.pdbx_seq_one_letter_code
_entity_poly.pdbx_strand_id
1 'polypeptide(L)'
;MSGRERQVDNVTERLNRAPAGQDLRELTQEVSQLQRNPALWQAERQRINESVDMSRFGFARGDDVQIMGVERGQLVTRSSDGRTEQVRDNTGRVTRERAVTPGADTANPNGNRQFRENADGSAQYAIRPGDTMTGVAQERLTRELGRAPNGSEISRAVQEYARVNNISDVNRVAVGRELRLPPSNESMVRERDRQTGTPGIRPDNTALSPADRTYHPLNVPGQVERERNNGGDFRESATRNNDRTERVGNRDVRSYETSLNTGLISRETAQVREETDPRTGAMLRSRVSYGGNGIDFSVRTDDGNRQTLTGVRQVESVLDPASGGYSTTLTLGDGSRHQMTTDREGRVADWRAVPARRAAAVPVPGFSDPMTGFRY
;
A
#
# COMPACT_ATOMS: atom_id res chain seq x y z
N MET A 1 36.04 15.09 -26.68
CA MET A 1 34.77 14.96 -27.42
C MET A 1 34.94 14.00 -28.58
N SER A 2 34.29 12.84 -28.49
CA SER A 2 34.23 11.88 -29.59
C SER A 2 33.39 12.45 -30.74
N GLY A 3 33.59 11.98 -31.98
CA GLY A 3 32.77 12.42 -33.13
C GLY A 3 31.27 12.15 -32.94
N ARG A 4 30.93 11.18 -32.09
CA ARG A 4 29.56 10.80 -31.72
C ARG A 4 28.86 11.86 -30.88
N GLU A 5 29.55 12.43 -29.89
CA GLU A 5 28.98 13.49 -29.03
C GLU A 5 28.65 14.74 -29.85
N ARG A 6 29.54 15.15 -30.77
CA ARG A 6 29.29 16.31 -31.63
C ARG A 6 28.07 16.15 -32.51
N GLN A 7 27.79 14.93 -32.97
CA GLN A 7 26.63 14.69 -33.85
C GLN A 7 25.31 14.88 -33.11
N VAL A 8 25.26 14.48 -31.84
CA VAL A 8 24.07 14.60 -30.97
C VAL A 8 23.88 16.04 -30.51
N ASP A 9 24.98 16.71 -30.16
CA ASP A 9 24.96 18.12 -29.80
C ASP A 9 24.48 18.97 -31.00
N ASN A 10 24.95 18.66 -32.22
CA ASN A 10 24.51 19.34 -33.43
C ASN A 10 23.00 19.13 -33.71
N VAL A 11 22.49 17.92 -33.54
CA VAL A 11 21.05 17.62 -33.69
C VAL A 11 20.24 18.38 -32.65
N THR A 12 20.67 18.31 -31.38
CA THR A 12 20.02 19.01 -30.26
C THR A 12 20.01 20.53 -30.47
N GLU A 13 21.14 21.10 -30.88
CA GLU A 13 21.30 22.52 -31.11
C GLU A 13 20.48 22.99 -32.32
N ARG A 14 20.41 22.20 -33.39
CA ARG A 14 19.52 22.47 -34.54
C ARG A 14 18.05 22.46 -34.13
N LEU A 15 17.63 21.46 -33.37
CA LEU A 15 16.25 21.34 -32.88
C LEU A 15 15.89 22.50 -31.95
N ASN A 16 16.81 22.94 -31.09
CA ASN A 16 16.59 24.07 -30.20
C ASN A 16 16.61 25.44 -30.91
N ARG A 17 17.23 25.53 -32.10
CA ARG A 17 17.23 26.74 -32.93
C ARG A 17 16.06 26.82 -33.92
N ALA A 18 15.32 25.73 -34.11
CA ALA A 18 14.16 25.72 -35.01
C ALA A 18 13.08 26.72 -34.53
N PRO A 19 12.56 27.59 -35.42
CA PRO A 19 11.41 28.45 -35.14
C PRO A 19 10.21 27.67 -34.58
N ALA A 20 9.49 28.26 -33.64
CA ALA A 20 8.25 27.67 -33.12
C ALA A 20 7.20 27.55 -34.25
N GLY A 21 6.54 26.40 -34.36
CA GLY A 21 5.53 26.14 -35.39
C GLY A 21 6.06 25.74 -36.77
N GLN A 22 7.34 25.37 -36.88
CA GLN A 22 7.93 24.91 -38.14
C GLN A 22 7.61 23.45 -38.47
N ASP A 23 7.73 23.14 -39.76
CA ASP A 23 7.61 21.81 -40.37
C ASP A 23 8.59 20.80 -39.72
N LEU A 24 8.04 19.72 -39.16
CA LEU A 24 8.77 18.61 -38.54
C LEU A 24 9.61 17.78 -39.51
N ARG A 25 9.67 18.11 -40.81
CA ARG A 25 10.48 17.38 -41.81
C ARG A 25 11.94 17.24 -41.41
N GLU A 26 12.56 18.31 -40.91
CA GLU A 26 13.99 18.26 -40.54
C GLU A 26 14.22 17.33 -39.35
N LEU A 27 13.44 17.47 -38.28
CA LEU A 27 13.48 16.56 -37.12
C LEU A 27 13.24 15.11 -37.55
N THR A 28 12.25 14.88 -38.40
CA THR A 28 11.92 13.55 -38.91
C THR A 28 13.07 12.96 -39.74
N GLN A 29 13.74 13.77 -40.57
CA GLN A 29 14.90 13.31 -41.32
C GLN A 29 16.09 12.97 -40.40
N GLU A 30 16.36 13.79 -39.37
CA GLU A 30 17.44 13.55 -38.42
C GLU A 30 17.20 12.30 -37.57
N VAL A 31 16.00 12.15 -37.00
CA VAL A 31 15.63 10.95 -36.24
C VAL A 31 15.68 9.72 -37.14
N SER A 32 15.23 9.81 -38.40
CA SER A 32 15.34 8.72 -39.37
C SER A 32 16.79 8.34 -39.67
N GLN A 33 17.69 9.31 -39.78
CA GLN A 33 19.12 9.04 -39.97
C GLN A 33 19.73 8.35 -38.75
N LEU A 34 19.41 8.81 -37.53
CA LEU A 34 19.88 8.18 -36.29
C LEU A 34 19.37 6.74 -36.15
N GLN A 35 18.11 6.49 -36.50
CA GLN A 35 17.50 5.15 -36.46
C GLN A 35 18.13 4.14 -37.41
N ARG A 36 18.85 4.58 -38.46
CA ARG A 36 19.64 3.66 -39.31
C ARG A 36 20.76 2.97 -38.53
N ASN A 37 21.13 3.50 -37.37
CA ASN A 37 22.06 2.88 -36.43
C ASN A 37 21.34 2.61 -35.10
N PRO A 38 20.75 1.41 -34.89
CA PRO A 38 19.96 1.10 -33.71
C PRO A 38 20.70 1.29 -32.38
N ALA A 39 22.00 0.96 -32.34
CA ALA A 39 22.83 1.12 -31.14
C ALA A 39 23.11 2.60 -30.81
N LEU A 40 23.18 3.45 -31.84
CA LEU A 40 23.27 4.89 -31.65
C LEU A 40 21.93 5.46 -31.19
N TRP A 41 20.84 5.08 -31.86
CA TRP A 41 19.50 5.53 -31.51
C TRP A 41 19.12 5.21 -30.06
N GLN A 42 19.33 3.97 -29.61
CA GLN A 42 19.01 3.59 -28.23
C GLN A 42 19.79 4.40 -27.19
N ALA A 43 21.06 4.72 -27.45
CA ALA A 43 21.90 5.49 -26.53
C ALA A 43 21.53 6.99 -26.52
N GLU A 44 21.22 7.57 -27.68
CA GLU A 44 21.05 9.02 -27.82
C GLU A 44 19.59 9.49 -27.71
N ARG A 45 18.61 8.59 -27.88
CA ARG A 45 17.17 8.94 -27.77
C ARG A 45 16.85 9.65 -26.45
N GLN A 46 17.43 9.16 -25.36
CA GLN A 46 17.20 9.75 -24.04
C GLN A 46 17.74 11.19 -23.99
N ARG A 47 18.97 11.44 -24.45
CA ARG A 47 19.54 12.80 -24.53
C ARG A 47 18.72 13.75 -25.39
N ILE A 48 18.22 13.28 -26.54
CA ILE A 48 17.37 14.09 -27.43
C ILE A 48 16.06 14.46 -26.73
N ASN A 49 15.37 13.48 -26.14
CA ASN A 49 14.15 13.74 -25.36
C ASN A 49 14.42 14.63 -24.14
N GLU A 50 15.63 14.58 -23.59
CA GLU A 50 16.01 15.41 -22.45
C GLU A 50 16.30 16.88 -22.82
N SER A 51 16.73 17.11 -24.06
CA SER A 51 17.31 18.39 -24.49
C SER A 51 16.40 19.21 -25.40
N VAL A 52 15.34 18.62 -25.93
CA VAL A 52 14.42 19.25 -26.88
C VAL A 52 13.11 19.63 -26.19
N ASP A 53 12.80 20.93 -26.17
CA ASP A 53 11.49 21.42 -25.72
C ASP A 53 10.43 21.16 -26.80
N MET A 54 9.71 20.04 -26.64
CA MET A 54 8.68 19.60 -27.57
C MET A 54 7.52 20.59 -27.68
N SER A 55 7.27 21.45 -26.67
CA SER A 55 6.16 22.41 -26.73
C SER A 55 6.31 23.44 -27.87
N ARG A 56 7.54 23.67 -28.34
CA ARG A 56 7.83 24.60 -29.44
C ARG A 56 7.35 24.09 -30.80
N PHE A 57 7.10 22.79 -30.90
CA PHE A 57 6.60 22.13 -32.11
C PHE A 57 5.08 21.90 -32.08
N GLY A 58 4.36 22.63 -31.23
CA GLY A 58 2.89 22.56 -31.15
C GLY A 58 2.36 21.39 -30.32
N PHE A 59 3.23 20.73 -29.55
CA PHE A 59 2.81 19.77 -28.54
C PHE A 59 2.23 20.52 -27.34
N ALA A 60 1.18 19.96 -26.72
CA ALA A 60 0.53 20.60 -25.59
C ALA A 60 1.55 20.81 -24.46
N ARG A 61 1.64 22.04 -23.92
CA ARG A 61 2.49 22.34 -22.77
C ARG A 61 2.06 21.46 -21.59
N GLY A 62 2.92 20.55 -21.17
CA GLY A 62 2.66 19.61 -20.07
C GLY A 62 2.43 18.16 -20.50
N ASP A 63 2.28 17.89 -21.80
CA ASP A 63 2.45 16.53 -22.31
C ASP A 63 3.95 16.32 -22.58
N ASP A 64 4.64 15.64 -21.66
CA ASP A 64 6.01 15.19 -21.89
C ASP A 64 6.01 14.09 -22.95
N VAL A 65 6.00 14.53 -24.21
CA VAL A 65 5.93 13.65 -25.36
C VAL A 65 7.34 13.19 -25.72
N GLN A 66 7.57 11.88 -25.63
CA GLN A 66 8.85 11.28 -25.98
C GLN A 66 8.91 10.94 -27.46
N ILE A 67 10.01 11.27 -28.14
CA ILE A 67 10.27 10.81 -29.50
C ILE A 67 10.68 9.33 -29.43
N MET A 68 9.87 8.48 -30.05
CA MET A 68 10.09 7.04 -30.14
C MET A 68 10.83 6.64 -31.42
N GLY A 69 10.71 7.46 -32.46
CA GLY A 69 11.32 7.20 -33.74
C GLY A 69 10.60 7.83 -34.91
N VAL A 70 10.80 7.26 -36.10
CA VAL A 70 10.11 7.62 -37.33
C VAL A 70 9.52 6.36 -37.96
N GLU A 71 8.25 6.43 -38.37
CA GLU A 71 7.55 5.38 -39.11
C GLU A 71 7.05 5.97 -40.42
N ARG A 72 7.47 5.42 -41.57
CA ARG A 72 7.03 5.87 -42.91
C ARG A 72 7.21 7.38 -43.15
N GLY A 73 8.31 7.95 -42.65
CA GLY A 73 8.58 9.38 -42.77
C GLY A 73 7.68 10.27 -41.92
N GLN A 74 7.08 9.71 -40.86
CA GLN A 74 6.27 10.41 -39.87
C GLN A 74 6.88 10.20 -38.49
N LEU A 75 6.84 11.22 -37.64
CA LEU A 75 7.41 11.16 -36.30
C LEU A 75 6.52 10.30 -35.41
N VAL A 76 7.09 9.30 -34.74
CA VAL A 76 6.41 8.51 -33.73
C VAL A 76 6.76 9.07 -32.37
N THR A 77 5.73 9.41 -31.63
CA THR A 77 5.83 9.99 -30.31
C THR A 77 5.05 9.17 -29.29
N ARG A 78 5.44 9.21 -28.02
CA ARG A 78 4.75 8.51 -26.93
C ARG A 78 4.38 9.50 -25.85
N SER A 79 3.16 9.38 -25.31
CA SER A 79 2.69 10.19 -24.19
C SER A 79 3.54 9.99 -22.95
N SER A 80 3.52 10.99 -22.07
CA SER A 80 4.23 11.00 -20.79
C SER A 80 3.86 9.83 -19.88
N ASP A 81 2.60 9.40 -19.91
CA ASP A 81 2.11 8.23 -19.17
C ASP A 81 2.50 6.89 -19.81
N GLY A 82 3.12 6.91 -20.99
CA GLY A 82 3.55 5.74 -21.74
C GLY A 82 2.41 4.93 -22.37
N ARG A 83 1.16 5.39 -22.29
CA ARG A 83 -0.03 4.62 -22.67
C ARG A 83 -0.45 4.81 -24.11
N THR A 84 -0.01 5.89 -24.75
CA THR A 84 -0.39 6.19 -26.13
C THR A 84 0.84 6.47 -26.97
N GLU A 85 0.87 5.88 -28.16
CA GLU A 85 1.80 6.23 -29.23
C GLU A 85 1.04 6.97 -30.31
N GLN A 86 1.57 8.11 -30.72
CA GLN A 86 1.00 8.98 -31.74
C GLN A 86 1.98 9.12 -32.89
N VAL A 87 1.52 8.81 -34.09
CA VAL A 87 2.22 9.07 -35.35
C VAL A 87 1.79 10.45 -35.83
N ARG A 88 2.76 11.29 -36.15
CA ARG A 88 2.55 12.70 -36.52
C ARG A 88 3.14 12.97 -37.88
N ASP A 89 2.40 13.71 -38.70
CA ASP A 89 2.93 14.17 -39.97
C ASP A 89 3.95 15.30 -39.77
N ASN A 90 4.49 15.77 -40.89
CA ASN A 90 5.44 16.86 -40.96
C ASN A 90 4.89 18.21 -40.46
N THR A 91 3.59 18.34 -40.21
CA THR A 91 2.98 19.54 -39.62
C THR A 91 2.77 19.41 -38.12
N GLY A 92 3.13 18.27 -37.52
CA GLY A 92 2.90 17.96 -36.11
C GLY A 92 1.49 17.43 -35.80
N ARG A 93 0.62 17.33 -36.82
CA ARG A 93 -0.73 16.80 -36.65
C ARG A 93 -0.68 15.28 -36.43
N VAL A 94 -1.43 14.80 -35.45
CA VAL A 94 -1.61 13.36 -35.20
C VAL A 94 -2.39 12.75 -36.37
N THR A 95 -1.76 11.82 -37.09
CA THR A 95 -2.36 11.06 -38.20
C THR A 95 -2.83 9.68 -37.76
N ARG A 96 -2.23 9.14 -36.70
CA ARG A 96 -2.60 7.86 -36.11
C ARG A 96 -2.27 7.86 -34.62
N GLU A 97 -3.13 7.23 -33.84
CA GLU A 97 -2.93 7.00 -32.41
C GLU A 97 -3.14 5.51 -32.11
N ARG A 98 -2.30 4.96 -31.24
CA ARG A 98 -2.36 3.57 -30.80
C ARG A 98 -2.19 3.50 -29.29
N ALA A 99 -3.09 2.78 -28.63
CA ALA A 99 -2.89 2.39 -27.24
C ALA A 99 -1.73 1.40 -27.13
N VAL A 100 -0.75 1.72 -26.29
CA VAL A 100 0.37 0.85 -25.96
C VAL A 100 -0.02 0.08 -24.71
N THR A 101 -0.14 -1.24 -24.81
CA THR A 101 -0.23 -2.10 -23.62
C THR A 101 1.12 -2.01 -22.90
N PRO A 102 1.17 -1.55 -21.64
CA PRO A 102 2.43 -1.44 -20.92
C PRO A 102 3.07 -2.84 -20.83
N GLY A 103 4.15 -3.06 -21.57
CA GLY A 103 4.99 -4.25 -21.40
C GLY A 103 5.87 -4.08 -20.16
N ALA A 104 6.36 -5.19 -19.59
CA ALA A 104 7.22 -5.18 -18.41
C ALA A 104 8.48 -4.28 -18.56
N ASP A 105 9.00 -4.10 -19.78
CA ASP A 105 10.15 -3.25 -20.09
C ASP A 105 9.79 -1.78 -20.38
N THR A 106 8.51 -1.41 -20.36
CA THR A 106 8.08 0.00 -20.53
C THR A 106 7.97 0.77 -19.22
N ALA A 107 8.27 0.13 -18.08
CA ALA A 107 7.98 0.66 -16.74
C ALA A 107 8.83 1.87 -16.33
N ASN A 108 9.91 2.22 -17.06
CA ASN A 108 10.67 3.42 -16.72
C ASN A 108 11.42 4.01 -17.92
N PRO A 109 10.82 4.92 -18.69
CA PRO A 109 11.47 5.46 -19.89
C PRO A 109 12.77 6.24 -19.58
N ASN A 110 12.99 6.61 -18.31
CA ASN A 110 14.17 7.37 -17.83
C ASN A 110 15.22 6.50 -17.11
N GLY A 111 15.09 5.18 -17.17
CA GLY A 111 15.94 4.24 -16.44
C GLY A 111 15.80 4.36 -14.92
N ASN A 112 16.76 3.83 -14.16
CA ASN A 112 16.75 3.93 -12.70
C ASN A 112 16.99 5.39 -12.26
N ARG A 113 16.05 5.95 -11.49
CA ARG A 113 16.18 7.29 -10.89
C ARG A 113 17.24 7.29 -9.80
N GLN A 114 18.04 8.35 -9.67
CA GLN A 114 19.03 8.45 -8.60
C GLN A 114 18.54 9.41 -7.54
N PHE A 115 18.15 8.86 -6.38
CA PHE A 115 17.75 9.62 -5.21
C PHE A 115 19.00 9.97 -4.39
N ARG A 116 19.14 11.23 -3.99
CA ARG A 116 20.18 11.65 -3.04
C ARG A 116 19.59 11.54 -1.64
N GLU A 117 19.92 10.47 -0.93
CA GLU A 117 19.47 10.28 0.45
C GLU A 117 20.12 11.32 1.38
N ASN A 118 19.32 11.85 2.31
CA ASN A 118 19.76 12.66 3.42
C ASN A 118 19.80 11.82 4.71
N ALA A 119 20.50 12.32 5.73
CA ALA A 119 20.63 11.63 7.01
C ALA A 119 19.30 11.47 7.77
N ASP A 120 18.31 12.32 7.49
CA ASP A 120 16.96 12.29 8.08
C ASP A 120 16.00 11.31 7.37
N GLY A 121 16.52 10.47 6.48
CA GLY A 121 15.74 9.54 5.66
C GLY A 121 14.92 10.19 4.55
N SER A 122 14.95 11.52 4.42
CA SER A 122 14.43 12.19 3.22
C SER A 122 15.36 11.96 2.05
N ALA A 123 14.85 12.17 0.84
CA ALA A 123 15.66 12.15 -0.37
C ALA A 123 15.43 13.40 -1.22
N GLN A 124 16.45 13.79 -1.97
CA GLN A 124 16.34 14.79 -3.02
C GLN A 124 16.33 14.13 -4.39
N TYR A 125 15.49 14.63 -5.29
CA TYR A 125 15.40 14.14 -6.67
C TYR A 125 15.15 15.28 -7.64
N ALA A 126 16.00 15.42 -8.67
CA ALA A 126 15.77 16.35 -9.77
C ALA A 126 14.90 15.67 -10.84
N ILE A 127 13.73 16.25 -11.12
CA ILE A 127 12.78 15.74 -12.11
C ILE A 127 13.41 15.70 -13.49
N ARG A 128 13.35 14.54 -14.15
CA ARG A 128 13.81 14.36 -15.54
C ARG A 128 12.65 14.48 -16.52
N PRO A 129 12.92 14.81 -17.79
CA PRO A 129 11.92 14.81 -18.86
C PRO A 129 11.14 13.50 -18.94
N GLY A 130 9.80 13.54 -18.88
CA GLY A 130 8.95 12.36 -18.87
C GLY A 130 8.74 11.72 -17.50
N ASP A 131 9.25 12.32 -16.43
CA ASP A 131 8.88 11.91 -15.07
C ASP A 131 7.51 12.44 -14.68
N THR A 132 6.73 11.59 -14.04
CA THR A 132 5.50 11.99 -13.34
C THR A 132 5.72 11.88 -11.84
N MET A 133 5.00 12.68 -11.03
CA MET A 133 5.02 12.53 -9.57
C MET A 133 4.71 11.08 -9.15
N THR A 134 3.78 10.45 -9.83
CA THR A 134 3.39 9.04 -9.63
C THR A 134 4.56 8.10 -9.90
N GLY A 135 5.29 8.27 -11.00
CA GLY A 135 6.46 7.45 -11.34
C GLY A 135 7.60 7.63 -10.32
N VAL A 136 7.87 8.87 -9.91
CA VAL A 136 8.85 9.18 -8.87
C VAL A 136 8.47 8.52 -7.54
N ALA A 137 7.20 8.64 -7.13
CA ALA A 137 6.68 8.02 -5.91
C ALA A 137 6.73 6.50 -5.95
N GLN A 138 6.31 5.88 -7.05
CA GLN A 138 6.34 4.44 -7.22
C GLN A 138 7.76 3.89 -7.12
N GLU A 139 8.73 4.49 -7.81
CA GLU A 139 10.12 4.01 -7.76
C GLU A 139 10.75 4.21 -6.38
N ARG A 140 10.50 5.37 -5.75
CA ARG A 140 10.97 5.63 -4.39
C ARG A 140 10.44 4.58 -3.40
N LEU A 141 9.12 4.38 -3.38
CA LEU A 141 8.47 3.41 -2.51
C LEU A 141 8.92 1.98 -2.80
N THR A 142 9.15 1.62 -4.07
CA THR A 142 9.64 0.28 -4.42
C THR A 142 11.00 0.00 -3.79
N ARG A 143 11.91 1.00 -3.77
CA ARG A 143 13.22 0.87 -3.14
C ARG A 143 13.15 0.80 -1.62
N GLU A 144 12.26 1.59 -1.02
CA GLU A 144 12.10 1.62 0.43
C GLU A 144 11.42 0.35 0.96
N LEU A 145 10.38 -0.13 0.28
CA LEU A 145 9.57 -1.27 0.74
C LEU A 145 10.13 -2.63 0.31
N GLY A 146 11.05 -2.67 -0.66
CA GLY A 146 11.52 -3.93 -1.27
C GLY A 146 10.44 -4.71 -2.03
N ARG A 147 9.26 -4.11 -2.24
CA ARG A 147 8.11 -4.67 -2.97
C ARG A 147 7.43 -3.61 -3.83
N ALA A 148 6.63 -4.06 -4.80
CA ALA A 148 5.79 -3.14 -5.57
C ALA A 148 4.75 -2.44 -4.66
N PRO A 149 4.68 -1.10 -4.65
CA PRO A 149 3.68 -0.38 -3.87
C PRO A 149 2.29 -0.50 -4.51
N ASN A 150 1.25 -0.47 -3.69
CA ASN A 150 -0.14 -0.44 -4.16
C ASN A 150 -0.60 1.00 -4.49
N GLY A 151 -1.71 1.13 -5.22
CA GLY A 151 -2.20 2.44 -5.68
C GLY A 151 -2.51 3.44 -4.56
N SER A 152 -2.90 2.97 -3.37
CA SER A 152 -3.18 3.85 -2.21
C SER A 152 -1.89 4.38 -1.57
N GLU A 153 -0.83 3.55 -1.53
CA GLU A 153 0.50 3.93 -1.06
C GLU A 153 1.10 5.00 -1.98
N ILE A 154 1.02 4.78 -3.30
CA ILE A 154 1.48 5.72 -4.32
C ILE A 154 0.72 7.05 -4.21
N SER A 155 -0.61 6.99 -4.14
CA SER A 155 -1.44 8.22 -4.08
C SER A 155 -1.13 9.05 -2.84
N ARG A 156 -0.93 8.40 -1.68
CA ARG A 156 -0.54 9.08 -0.43
C ARG A 156 0.84 9.73 -0.55
N ALA A 157 1.81 9.01 -1.10
CA ALA A 157 3.15 9.56 -1.32
C ALA A 157 3.15 10.75 -2.28
N VAL A 158 2.41 10.67 -3.39
CA VAL A 158 2.27 11.78 -4.35
C VAL A 158 1.71 13.03 -3.68
N GLN A 159 0.63 12.90 -2.89
CA GLN A 159 0.03 14.02 -2.17
C GLN A 159 1.02 14.63 -1.17
N GLU A 160 1.75 13.79 -0.45
CA GLU A 160 2.72 14.25 0.54
C GLU A 160 3.92 14.95 -0.12
N TYR A 161 4.42 14.42 -1.23
CA TYR A 161 5.50 15.05 -1.99
C TYR A 161 5.05 16.41 -2.55
N ALA A 162 3.82 16.50 -3.05
CA ALA A 162 3.25 17.75 -3.52
C ALA A 162 3.16 18.79 -2.40
N ARG A 163 2.69 18.37 -1.22
CA ARG A 163 2.58 19.21 -0.02
C ARG A 163 3.94 19.75 0.43
N VAL A 164 4.95 18.88 0.56
CA VAL A 164 6.30 19.27 1.01
C VAL A 164 6.98 20.22 0.01
N ASN A 165 6.69 20.07 -1.28
CA ASN A 165 7.30 20.88 -2.33
C ASN A 165 6.45 22.08 -2.77
N ASN A 166 5.32 22.36 -2.12
CA ASN A 166 4.38 23.41 -2.50
C ASN A 166 3.95 23.33 -3.98
N ILE A 167 3.57 22.13 -4.43
CA ILE A 167 3.07 21.87 -5.79
C ILE A 167 1.55 21.80 -5.73
N SER A 168 0.88 22.74 -6.39
CA SER A 168 -0.59 22.83 -6.41
C SER A 168 -1.25 21.83 -7.35
N ASP A 169 -0.58 21.47 -8.45
CA ASP A 169 -1.05 20.49 -9.42
C ASP A 169 0.02 19.41 -9.62
N VAL A 170 -0.28 18.20 -9.15
CA VAL A 170 0.63 17.04 -9.20
C VAL A 170 0.94 16.57 -10.61
N ASN A 171 0.12 16.95 -11.59
CA ASN A 171 0.32 16.62 -13.00
C ASN A 171 1.22 17.65 -13.70
N ARG A 172 1.59 18.75 -13.02
CA ARG A 172 2.39 19.84 -13.58
C ARG A 172 3.65 20.06 -12.76
N VAL A 173 4.65 19.23 -13.01
CA VAL A 173 5.97 19.36 -12.41
C VAL A 173 6.99 19.74 -13.46
N ALA A 174 7.79 20.76 -13.18
CA ALA A 174 8.81 21.24 -14.12
C ALA A 174 10.03 20.32 -14.10
N VAL A 175 10.55 20.01 -15.29
CA VAL A 175 11.86 19.38 -15.47
C VAL A 175 12.95 20.20 -14.76
N GLY A 176 13.91 19.51 -14.16
CA GLY A 176 15.03 20.11 -13.43
C GLY A 176 14.65 20.63 -12.05
N ARG A 177 13.36 20.67 -11.69
CA ARG A 177 12.92 21.00 -10.33
C ARG A 177 13.45 19.95 -9.36
N GLU A 178 14.07 20.40 -8.29
CA GLU A 178 14.47 19.53 -7.19
C GLU A 178 13.27 19.30 -6.26
N LEU A 179 12.90 18.03 -6.12
CA LEU A 179 11.89 17.55 -5.19
C LEU A 179 12.55 17.11 -3.90
N ARG A 180 12.04 17.60 -2.78
CA ARG A 180 12.26 17.02 -1.46
C ARG A 180 11.23 15.93 -1.22
N LEU A 181 11.69 14.69 -1.17
CA LEU A 181 10.90 13.51 -0.88
C LEU A 181 11.03 13.22 0.62
N PRO A 182 9.99 13.44 1.45
CA PRO A 182 10.06 13.12 2.86
C PRO A 182 10.32 11.62 3.07
N PRO A 183 10.92 11.24 4.22
CA PRO A 183 10.99 9.85 4.61
C PRO A 183 9.60 9.23 4.57
N SER A 184 9.48 8.01 4.04
CA SER A 184 8.23 7.26 4.10
C SER A 184 7.69 7.23 5.53
N ASN A 185 6.38 7.18 5.67
CA ASN A 185 5.73 7.10 6.99
C ASN A 185 6.29 5.93 7.82
N GLU A 186 6.75 4.82 7.22
CA GLU A 186 7.44 3.75 7.94
C GLU A 186 8.77 4.21 8.57
N SER A 187 9.54 5.03 7.87
CA SER A 187 10.82 5.58 8.35
C SER A 187 10.61 6.66 9.43
N MET A 188 9.59 7.53 9.27
CA MET A 188 9.20 8.48 10.33
C MET A 188 8.61 7.79 11.56
N VAL A 189 7.88 6.69 11.40
CA VAL A 189 7.39 5.89 12.53
C VAL A 189 8.59 5.31 13.27
N ARG A 190 9.56 4.71 12.57
CA ARG A 190 10.79 4.17 13.18
C ARG A 190 11.65 5.21 13.90
N GLU A 191 11.65 6.47 13.46
CA GLU A 191 12.47 7.53 14.07
C GLU A 191 11.72 8.32 15.17
N ARG A 192 10.39 8.48 15.04
CA ARG A 192 9.54 9.04 16.09
C ARG A 192 9.36 8.07 17.27
N ASP A 193 9.40 6.77 17.02
CA ASP A 193 9.44 5.73 18.05
C ASP A 193 10.73 5.73 18.87
N ARG A 194 11.83 6.33 18.36
CA ARG A 194 13.09 6.50 19.10
C ARG A 194 13.15 7.75 19.97
N GLN A 195 12.32 8.78 19.72
CA GLN A 195 12.43 10.08 20.40
C GLN A 195 11.24 10.47 21.27
N THR A 196 10.04 9.92 21.07
CA THR A 196 8.88 10.25 21.90
C THR A 196 8.26 8.99 22.49
N GLY A 197 8.63 8.65 23.72
CA GLY A 197 8.11 7.52 24.48
C GLY A 197 6.64 7.64 24.87
N THR A 198 5.73 7.66 23.90
CA THR A 198 4.29 7.44 24.16
C THR A 198 3.73 6.54 23.06
N PRO A 199 3.56 5.24 23.32
CA PRO A 199 3.25 4.24 22.29
C PRO A 199 1.74 4.14 22.12
N GLY A 200 1.22 4.72 21.05
CA GLY A 200 -0.12 4.40 20.56
C GLY A 200 -0.09 3.06 19.84
N ILE A 201 -0.75 2.03 20.38
CA ILE A 201 -0.82 0.69 19.80
C ILE A 201 -1.67 0.72 18.53
N ARG A 202 -1.05 0.91 17.37
CA ARG A 202 -1.71 0.71 16.09
C ARG A 202 -1.55 -0.73 15.60
N PRO A 203 -2.47 -1.25 14.77
CA PRO A 203 -2.32 -2.58 14.15
C PRO A 203 -1.13 -2.69 13.18
N ASP A 204 -0.49 -1.56 12.80
CA ASP A 204 0.76 -1.48 12.03
C ASP A 204 2.00 -1.15 12.89
N ASN A 205 1.87 -1.20 14.21
CA ASN A 205 2.98 -0.96 15.12
C ASN A 205 3.99 -2.11 15.00
N THR A 206 5.05 -1.90 14.23
CA THR A 206 6.11 -2.89 13.97
C THR A 206 6.88 -3.31 15.22
N ALA A 207 6.75 -2.58 16.34
CA ALA A 207 7.21 -3.04 17.66
C ALA A 207 6.34 -4.17 18.26
N LEU A 208 5.19 -4.46 17.66
CA LEU A 208 4.31 -5.60 17.93
C LEU A 208 4.25 -6.57 16.74
N SER A 209 5.07 -6.36 15.69
CA SER A 209 5.27 -7.38 14.66
C SER A 209 5.82 -8.63 15.35
N PRO A 210 5.18 -9.79 15.20
CA PRO A 210 5.63 -10.99 15.87
C PRO A 210 7.05 -11.30 15.44
N ALA A 211 8.00 -11.20 16.37
CA ALA A 211 9.19 -12.01 16.30
C ALA A 211 8.74 -13.47 16.18
N ASP A 212 9.43 -14.25 15.36
CA ASP A 212 9.09 -15.63 15.05
C ASP A 212 8.61 -16.38 16.30
N ARG A 213 7.35 -16.85 16.26
CA ARG A 213 6.64 -17.68 17.28
C ARG A 213 5.76 -16.95 18.31
N THR A 214 5.62 -15.63 18.26
CA THR A 214 4.72 -14.89 19.16
C THR A 214 3.30 -14.78 18.58
N TYR A 215 2.26 -14.94 19.42
CA TYR A 215 0.87 -14.72 19.02
C TYR A 215 0.52 -13.24 19.16
N HIS A 216 -0.23 -12.69 18.22
CA HIS A 216 -0.68 -11.31 18.31
C HIS A 216 -2.17 -11.27 18.69
N PRO A 217 -2.54 -10.70 19.85
CA PRO A 217 -3.91 -10.72 20.37
C PRO A 217 -4.91 -9.96 19.51
N LEU A 218 -4.44 -9.14 18.58
CA LEU A 218 -5.29 -8.40 17.63
C LEU A 218 -5.39 -9.06 16.26
N ASN A 219 -4.59 -10.09 15.99
CA ASN A 219 -4.73 -10.82 14.73
C ASN A 219 -5.99 -11.66 14.79
N VAL A 220 -6.71 -11.73 13.66
CA VAL A 220 -7.81 -12.67 13.47
C VAL A 220 -7.19 -14.06 13.40
N PRO A 221 -7.39 -14.95 14.40
CA PRO A 221 -6.91 -16.31 14.23
C PRO A 221 -7.53 -16.96 12.99
N GLY A 222 -6.74 -17.82 12.34
CA GLY A 222 -7.08 -18.38 11.02
C GLY A 222 -6.70 -17.51 9.82
N GLN A 223 -6.24 -16.27 10.00
CA GLN A 223 -5.57 -15.52 8.94
C GLN A 223 -4.07 -15.87 8.93
N VAL A 224 -3.59 -16.50 7.86
CA VAL A 224 -2.15 -16.64 7.64
C VAL A 224 -1.62 -15.29 7.14
N GLU A 225 -0.67 -14.69 7.86
CA GLU A 225 0.02 -13.49 7.38
C GLU A 225 0.70 -13.80 6.05
N ARG A 226 0.58 -12.86 5.09
CA ARG A 226 0.99 -12.98 3.68
C ARG A 226 2.48 -13.31 3.47
N GLU A 227 3.27 -13.36 4.55
CA GLU A 227 4.72 -13.53 4.57
C GLU A 227 5.16 -14.82 5.31
N ARG A 228 4.26 -15.55 5.98
CA ARG A 228 4.59 -16.86 6.56
C ARG A 228 4.51 -17.93 5.49
N ASN A 229 5.66 -18.30 4.92
CA ASN A 229 5.84 -19.51 4.12
C ASN A 229 5.60 -20.76 4.99
N ASN A 230 4.34 -21.07 5.30
CA ASN A 230 3.93 -22.32 5.92
C ASN A 230 3.90 -23.48 4.90
N GLY A 231 4.97 -23.66 4.12
CA GLY A 231 5.25 -24.90 3.40
C GLY A 231 4.32 -25.30 2.25
N GLY A 232 3.51 -24.41 1.67
CA GLY A 232 2.73 -24.71 0.47
C GLY A 232 2.12 -23.45 -0.14
N ASP A 233 1.77 -23.49 -1.43
CA ASP A 233 1.32 -22.42 -2.35
C ASP A 233 0.06 -21.61 -1.93
N PHE A 234 -0.22 -21.44 -0.65
CA PHE A 234 -1.38 -20.71 -0.13
C PHE A 234 -1.06 -19.23 0.04
N ARG A 235 -1.22 -18.45 -1.03
CA ARG A 235 -1.31 -16.98 -0.95
C ARG A 235 -2.71 -16.60 -0.46
N GLU A 236 -2.89 -16.54 0.85
CA GLU A 236 -4.16 -16.08 1.42
C GLU A 236 -4.22 -14.53 1.38
N SER A 237 -5.33 -14.01 0.87
CA SER A 237 -5.64 -12.58 0.89
C SER A 237 -6.95 -12.39 1.66
N ALA A 238 -6.89 -11.69 2.78
CA ALA A 238 -8.08 -11.30 3.52
C ALA A 238 -8.75 -10.14 2.78
N THR A 239 -9.77 -10.43 1.98
CA THR A 239 -10.61 -9.38 1.39
C THR A 239 -11.54 -8.87 2.48
N ARG A 240 -11.44 -7.57 2.80
CA ARG A 240 -12.35 -6.90 3.72
C ARG A 240 -13.57 -6.43 2.94
N ASN A 241 -14.73 -6.89 3.37
CA ASN A 241 -16.03 -6.48 2.85
C ASN A 241 -16.76 -5.67 3.92
N ASN A 242 -17.66 -4.78 3.51
CA ASN A 242 -18.51 -4.01 4.42
C ASN A 242 -17.73 -3.22 5.49
N ASP A 243 -16.54 -2.73 5.11
CA ASP A 243 -15.65 -2.00 6.02
C ASP A 243 -16.19 -0.60 6.31
N ARG A 244 -16.55 -0.38 7.58
CA ARG A 244 -17.14 0.86 8.05
C ARG A 244 -16.48 1.30 9.34
N THR A 245 -16.19 2.59 9.43
CA THR A 245 -15.76 3.23 10.69
C THR A 245 -16.82 4.20 11.16
N GLU A 246 -17.18 4.11 12.43
CA GLU A 246 -18.14 4.99 13.11
C GLU A 246 -17.53 5.51 14.40
N ARG A 247 -17.89 6.73 14.79
CA ARG A 247 -17.49 7.28 16.09
C ARG A 247 -18.58 7.01 17.12
N VAL A 248 -18.23 6.30 18.19
CA VAL A 248 -19.14 5.96 19.30
C VAL A 248 -18.60 6.57 20.58
N GLY A 249 -19.15 7.72 20.97
CA GLY A 249 -18.64 8.51 22.08
C GLY A 249 -17.20 8.98 21.84
N ASN A 250 -16.29 8.56 22.72
CA ASN A 250 -14.85 8.89 22.64
C ASN A 250 -14.01 7.81 21.96
N ARG A 251 -14.63 6.94 21.15
CA ARG A 251 -13.95 5.82 20.47
C ARG A 251 -14.28 5.82 18.99
N ASP A 252 -13.30 5.43 18.19
CA ASP A 252 -13.55 5.03 16.80
C ASP A 252 -13.81 3.53 16.76
N VAL A 253 -14.93 3.13 16.18
CA VAL A 253 -15.35 1.74 16.06
C VAL A 253 -15.32 1.37 14.59
N ARG A 254 -14.41 0.47 14.22
CA ARG A 254 -14.35 -0.10 12.88
C ARG A 254 -15.06 -1.45 12.89
N SER A 255 -15.83 -1.75 11.85
CA SER A 255 -16.48 -3.04 11.65
C SER A 255 -16.32 -3.47 10.21
N TYR A 256 -15.96 -4.72 9.99
CA TYR A 256 -15.80 -5.30 8.65
C TYR A 256 -16.03 -6.80 8.68
N GLU A 257 -16.33 -7.35 7.51
CA GLU A 257 -16.39 -8.79 7.29
C GLU A 257 -15.14 -9.21 6.54
N THR A 258 -14.55 -10.34 6.94
CA THR A 258 -13.42 -10.92 6.23
C THR A 258 -13.69 -12.37 5.93
N SER A 259 -13.42 -12.79 4.70
CA SER A 259 -13.35 -14.21 4.37
C SER A 259 -12.08 -14.79 4.96
N LEU A 260 -12.21 -15.93 5.62
CA LEU A 260 -11.10 -16.79 6.02
C LEU A 260 -10.94 -17.84 4.94
N ASN A 261 -9.70 -18.09 4.53
CA ASN A 261 -9.43 -19.06 3.49
C ASN A 261 -8.65 -20.22 4.11
N THR A 262 -9.30 -21.07 4.89
CA THR A 262 -8.63 -22.16 5.62
C THR A 262 -8.31 -23.39 4.73
N GLY A 263 -8.16 -23.19 3.41
CA GLY A 263 -7.96 -24.27 2.42
C GLY A 263 -9.21 -24.69 1.64
N LEU A 264 -9.11 -25.84 0.96
CA LEU A 264 -9.89 -26.26 -0.23
C LEU A 264 -11.43 -26.11 -0.19
N ILE A 265 -12.12 -26.04 0.97
CA ILE A 265 -13.60 -26.11 1.02
C ILE A 265 -14.25 -25.29 2.15
N SER A 266 -13.67 -24.17 2.62
CA SER A 266 -14.37 -23.34 3.63
C SER A 266 -14.33 -21.85 3.30
N ARG A 267 -15.52 -21.25 3.10
CA ARG A 267 -15.75 -19.80 3.10
C ARG A 267 -16.31 -19.39 4.46
N GLU A 268 -15.53 -19.58 5.52
CA GLU A 268 -15.93 -19.01 6.81
C GLU A 268 -15.74 -17.49 6.77
N THR A 269 -16.80 -16.76 7.06
CA THR A 269 -16.74 -15.31 7.23
C THR A 269 -16.54 -15.01 8.70
N ALA A 270 -15.54 -14.18 9.01
CA ALA A 270 -15.40 -13.57 10.31
C ALA A 270 -15.99 -12.15 10.27
N GLN A 271 -16.81 -11.83 11.26
CA GLN A 271 -17.22 -10.46 11.54
C GLN A 271 -16.25 -9.88 12.55
N VAL A 272 -15.59 -8.79 12.19
CA VAL A 272 -14.59 -8.12 13.02
C VAL A 272 -15.14 -6.77 13.46
N ARG A 273 -14.95 -6.46 14.74
CA ARG A 273 -15.22 -5.15 15.32
C ARG A 273 -14.05 -4.71 16.19
N GLU A 274 -13.46 -3.59 15.83
CA GLU A 274 -12.30 -2.99 16.51
C GLU A 274 -12.71 -1.65 17.13
N GLU A 275 -12.31 -1.41 18.37
CA GLU A 275 -12.46 -0.13 19.05
C GLU A 275 -11.07 0.50 19.23
N THR A 276 -10.91 1.74 18.81
CA THR A 276 -9.66 2.50 18.88
C THR A 276 -9.86 3.81 19.63
N ASP A 277 -8.87 4.21 20.41
CA ASP A 277 -8.81 5.56 20.97
C ASP A 277 -8.44 6.56 19.86
N PRO A 278 -9.30 7.53 19.52
CA PRO A 278 -9.06 8.47 18.43
C PRO A 278 -7.90 9.44 18.70
N ARG A 279 -7.48 9.61 19.97
CA ARG A 279 -6.38 10.53 20.33
C ARG A 279 -5.03 9.88 20.16
N THR A 280 -4.92 8.64 20.65
CA THR A 280 -3.65 7.90 20.69
C THR A 280 -3.51 6.95 19.51
N GLY A 281 -4.61 6.61 18.84
CA GLY A 281 -4.66 5.54 17.85
C GLY A 281 -4.52 4.15 18.45
N ALA A 282 -4.57 4.01 19.78
CA ALA A 282 -4.41 2.73 20.47
C ALA A 282 -5.65 1.86 20.28
N MET A 283 -5.48 0.61 19.86
CA MET A 283 -6.56 -0.37 19.83
C MET A 283 -6.93 -0.77 21.26
N LEU A 284 -8.16 -0.46 21.66
CA LEU A 284 -8.66 -0.71 23.02
C LEU A 284 -9.31 -2.09 23.13
N ARG A 285 -9.95 -2.54 22.05
CA ARG A 285 -10.69 -3.80 21.99
C ARG A 285 -10.77 -4.31 20.57
N SER A 286 -10.62 -5.62 20.39
CA SER A 286 -10.93 -6.31 19.15
C SER A 286 -11.86 -7.47 19.45
N ARG A 287 -12.93 -7.59 18.68
CA ARG A 287 -13.86 -8.72 18.75
C ARG A 287 -14.01 -9.33 17.36
N VAL A 288 -13.78 -10.62 17.29
CA VAL A 288 -13.92 -11.42 16.08
C VAL A 288 -14.95 -12.51 16.34
N SER A 289 -15.94 -12.61 15.46
CA SER A 289 -16.97 -13.64 15.50
C SER A 289 -16.93 -14.48 14.24
N TYR A 290 -16.80 -15.79 14.39
CA TYR A 290 -16.67 -16.77 13.32
C TYR A 290 -18.01 -17.43 13.01
N GLY A 291 -18.40 -17.43 11.74
CA GLY A 291 -19.52 -18.24 11.25
C GLY A 291 -19.21 -19.75 11.25
N GLY A 292 -20.13 -20.56 10.69
CA GLY A 292 -19.80 -21.94 10.30
C GLY A 292 -19.65 -22.93 11.45
N ASN A 293 -18.48 -23.57 11.57
CA ASN A 293 -18.11 -24.45 12.70
C ASN A 293 -17.14 -23.78 13.68
N GLY A 294 -16.72 -22.55 13.38
CA GLY A 294 -15.63 -21.88 14.07
C GLY A 294 -14.28 -22.40 13.58
N ILE A 295 -13.23 -21.81 14.11
CA ILE A 295 -11.86 -22.09 13.65
C ILE A 295 -11.09 -22.92 14.66
N ASP A 296 -10.03 -23.57 14.17
CA ASP A 296 -8.97 -24.08 15.03
C ASP A 296 -8.05 -22.93 15.44
N PHE A 297 -7.77 -22.85 16.74
CA PHE A 297 -6.89 -21.88 17.34
C PHE A 297 -5.71 -22.59 17.96
N SER A 298 -4.50 -22.09 17.71
CA SER A 298 -3.32 -22.63 18.37
C SER A 298 -2.35 -21.53 18.73
N VAL A 299 -1.79 -21.61 19.94
CA VAL A 299 -0.85 -20.64 20.48
C VAL A 299 0.25 -21.34 21.27
N ARG A 300 1.42 -20.72 21.34
CA ARG A 300 2.52 -21.16 22.22
C ARG A 300 2.60 -20.21 23.42
N THR A 301 2.58 -20.77 24.62
CA THR A 301 2.79 -20.07 25.88
C THR A 301 4.27 -19.77 26.10
N ASP A 302 4.59 -18.83 27.00
CA ASP A 302 5.98 -18.39 27.23
C ASP A 302 6.89 -19.52 27.78
N ASP A 303 6.30 -20.52 28.45
CA ASP A 303 6.95 -21.77 28.85
C ASP A 303 7.24 -22.76 27.69
N GLY A 304 6.86 -22.40 26.45
CA GLY A 304 7.05 -23.20 25.25
C GLY A 304 5.94 -24.21 24.95
N ASN A 305 4.96 -24.38 25.85
CA ASN A 305 3.85 -25.30 25.65
C ASN A 305 2.91 -24.83 24.54
N ARG A 306 2.38 -25.77 23.76
CA ARG A 306 1.41 -25.46 22.68
C ARG A 306 0.00 -25.73 23.17
N GLN A 307 -0.81 -24.68 23.21
CA GLN A 307 -2.25 -24.77 23.45
C GLN A 307 -2.96 -24.86 22.10
N THR A 308 -3.97 -25.73 22.01
CA THR A 308 -4.79 -25.88 20.81
C THR A 308 -6.26 -26.00 21.21
N LEU A 309 -7.12 -25.26 20.53
CA LEU A 309 -8.57 -25.30 20.67
C LEU A 309 -9.19 -25.51 19.30
N THR A 310 -10.29 -26.25 19.26
CA THR A 310 -11.06 -26.50 18.04
C THR A 310 -12.43 -25.85 18.15
N GLY A 311 -12.94 -25.30 17.05
CA GLY A 311 -14.28 -24.72 16.99
C GLY A 311 -14.44 -23.43 17.79
N VAL A 312 -13.41 -22.57 17.79
CA VAL A 312 -13.49 -21.22 18.37
C VAL A 312 -14.46 -20.37 17.55
N ARG A 313 -15.49 -19.86 18.22
CA ARG A 313 -16.57 -19.05 17.63
C ARG A 313 -16.39 -17.56 17.83
N GLN A 314 -15.69 -17.18 18.89
CA GLN A 314 -15.45 -15.79 19.18
C GLN A 314 -14.10 -15.62 19.85
N VAL A 315 -13.37 -14.59 19.42
CA VAL A 315 -12.17 -14.09 20.09
C VAL A 315 -12.47 -12.64 20.48
N GLU A 316 -12.22 -12.30 21.73
CA GLU A 316 -12.33 -10.92 22.21
C GLU A 316 -11.10 -10.55 23.00
N SER A 317 -10.35 -9.56 22.51
CA SER A 317 -9.13 -9.04 23.13
C SER A 317 -9.37 -7.63 23.63
N VAL A 318 -8.98 -7.34 24.87
CA VAL A 318 -9.14 -6.04 25.53
C VAL A 318 -7.78 -5.58 26.05
N LEU A 319 -7.39 -4.35 25.72
CA LEU A 319 -6.17 -3.73 26.21
C LEU A 319 -6.27 -3.49 27.72
N ASP A 320 -5.27 -3.94 28.47
CA ASP A 320 -5.04 -3.49 29.83
C ASP A 320 -4.13 -2.25 29.81
N PRO A 321 -4.64 -1.05 30.12
CA PRO A 321 -3.84 0.18 30.04
C PRO A 321 -2.72 0.22 31.08
N ALA A 322 -2.79 -0.56 32.16
CA ALA A 322 -1.77 -0.55 33.21
C ALA A 322 -0.52 -1.34 32.79
N SER A 323 -0.71 -2.53 32.19
CA SER A 323 0.39 -3.38 31.72
C SER A 323 0.79 -3.11 30.26
N GLY A 324 -0.12 -2.53 29.46
CA GLY A 324 0.02 -2.44 28.01
C GLY A 324 -0.16 -3.78 27.28
N GLY A 325 -0.52 -4.84 28.01
CA GLY A 325 -0.84 -6.17 27.49
C GLY A 325 -2.32 -6.32 27.14
N TYR A 326 -2.72 -7.51 26.67
CA TYR A 326 -4.11 -7.80 26.33
C TYR A 326 -4.66 -8.95 27.16
N SER A 327 -5.91 -8.84 27.57
CA SER A 327 -6.71 -9.98 28.01
C SER A 327 -7.59 -10.46 26.88
N THR A 328 -7.39 -11.70 26.45
CA THR A 328 -8.13 -12.34 25.37
C THR A 328 -9.05 -13.43 25.93
N THR A 329 -10.32 -13.37 25.56
CA THR A 329 -11.32 -14.39 25.84
C THR A 329 -11.70 -15.11 24.54
N LEU A 330 -11.53 -16.43 24.54
CA LEU A 330 -11.90 -17.32 23.46
C LEU A 330 -13.18 -18.05 23.85
N THR A 331 -14.19 -18.05 23.00
CA THR A 331 -15.46 -18.78 23.22
C THR A 331 -15.64 -19.84 22.16
N LEU A 332 -15.88 -21.09 22.56
CA LEU A 332 -16.08 -22.23 21.67
C LEU A 332 -17.56 -22.43 21.35
N GLY A 333 -17.85 -23.31 20.38
CA GLY A 333 -19.22 -23.63 19.95
C GLY A 333 -20.12 -24.22 21.04
N ASP A 334 -19.53 -24.88 22.04
CA ASP A 334 -20.24 -25.44 23.20
C ASP A 334 -20.46 -24.41 24.34
N GLY A 335 -20.03 -23.15 24.13
CA GLY A 335 -20.11 -22.08 25.12
C GLY A 335 -19.02 -22.12 26.18
N SER A 336 -18.11 -23.10 26.15
CA SER A 336 -16.90 -23.10 26.98
C SER A 336 -16.02 -21.91 26.62
N ARG A 337 -15.23 -21.45 27.60
CA ARG A 337 -14.41 -20.25 27.45
C ARG A 337 -12.99 -20.52 27.90
N HIS A 338 -12.04 -19.91 27.21
CA HIS A 338 -10.65 -19.84 27.62
C HIS A 338 -10.26 -18.38 27.77
N GLN A 339 -9.42 -18.11 28.76
CA GLN A 339 -8.79 -16.82 28.96
C GLN A 339 -7.30 -16.93 28.74
N MET A 340 -6.76 -15.90 28.13
CA MET A 340 -5.35 -15.76 27.81
C MET A 340 -4.94 -14.33 28.14
N THR A 341 -3.77 -14.13 28.71
CA THR A 341 -3.19 -12.79 28.84
C THR A 341 -1.88 -12.72 28.09
N THR A 342 -1.70 -11.66 27.32
CA THR A 342 -0.43 -11.36 26.68
C THR A 342 0.25 -10.20 27.36
N ASP A 343 1.58 -10.21 27.37
CA ASP A 343 2.35 -9.02 27.69
C ASP A 343 2.30 -7.98 26.55
N ARG A 344 3.06 -6.90 26.72
CA ARG A 344 3.18 -5.82 25.74
C ARG A 344 3.93 -6.23 24.47
N GLU A 345 4.66 -7.34 24.48
CA GLU A 345 5.32 -7.91 23.29
C GLU A 345 4.42 -8.93 22.55
N GLY A 346 3.24 -9.24 23.11
CA GLY A 346 2.31 -10.25 22.59
C GLY A 346 2.61 -11.66 23.10
N ARG A 347 3.59 -11.87 23.98
CA ARG A 347 3.87 -13.21 24.53
C ARG A 347 2.77 -13.62 25.47
N VAL A 348 2.34 -14.88 25.37
CA VAL A 348 1.28 -15.41 26.23
C VAL A 348 1.85 -15.75 27.60
N ALA A 349 1.53 -14.90 28.57
CA ALA A 349 1.97 -15.01 29.96
C ALA A 349 1.08 -15.91 30.81
N ASP A 350 -0.22 -16.01 30.49
CA ASP A 350 -1.17 -16.89 31.19
C ASP A 350 -2.18 -17.49 30.21
N TRP A 351 -2.61 -18.72 30.49
CA TRP A 351 -3.64 -19.44 29.76
C TRP A 351 -4.44 -20.32 30.72
N ARG A 352 -5.76 -20.18 30.70
CA ARG A 352 -6.65 -20.99 31.54
C ARG A 352 -8.01 -21.23 30.91
N ALA A 353 -8.55 -22.43 31.14
CA ALA A 353 -9.96 -22.71 30.90
C ALA A 353 -10.79 -21.97 31.95
N VAL A 354 -11.83 -21.27 31.52
CA VAL A 354 -12.80 -20.64 32.40
C VAL A 354 -14.01 -21.57 32.46
N PRO A 355 -14.36 -22.12 33.64
CA PRO A 355 -15.54 -22.94 33.75
C PRO A 355 -16.75 -22.11 33.33
N ALA A 356 -17.61 -22.70 32.48
CA ALA A 356 -18.88 -22.08 32.14
C ALA A 356 -19.57 -21.69 33.44
N ARG A 357 -19.95 -20.41 33.59
CA ARG A 357 -20.79 -20.01 34.72
C ARG A 357 -21.99 -20.93 34.65
N ARG A 358 -22.13 -21.86 35.62
CA ARG A 358 -23.40 -22.54 35.84
C ARG A 358 -24.41 -21.42 35.89
N ALA A 359 -25.36 -21.41 34.96
CA ALA A 359 -26.47 -20.49 35.04
C ALA A 359 -27.01 -20.64 36.46
N ALA A 360 -26.83 -19.61 37.28
CA ALA A 360 -27.48 -19.59 38.57
C ALA A 360 -28.95 -19.74 38.21
N ALA A 361 -29.55 -20.89 38.57
CA ALA A 361 -30.97 -21.08 38.44
C ALA A 361 -31.58 -19.89 39.16
N VAL A 362 -32.09 -18.93 38.40
CA VAL A 362 -32.83 -17.82 38.97
C VAL A 362 -33.99 -18.50 39.67
N PRO A 363 -34.09 -18.47 41.01
CA PRO A 363 -35.27 -19.00 41.67
C PRO A 363 -36.43 -18.21 41.08
N VAL A 364 -37.30 -18.89 40.34
CA VAL A 364 -38.55 -18.32 39.85
C VAL A 364 -39.26 -17.82 41.11
N PRO A 365 -39.50 -16.50 41.28
CA PRO A 365 -40.26 -16.02 42.41
C PRO A 365 -41.60 -16.72 42.35
N GLY A 366 -41.89 -17.54 43.36
CA GLY A 366 -43.12 -18.29 43.44
C GLY A 366 -44.30 -17.36 43.23
N PHE A 367 -45.06 -17.63 42.18
CA PHE A 367 -46.45 -17.20 42.09
C PHE A 367 -47.11 -17.63 43.40
N SER A 368 -47.43 -16.65 44.24
CA SER A 368 -48.37 -16.84 45.33
C SER A 368 -49.71 -17.12 44.65
N ASP A 369 -50.21 -18.33 44.84
CA ASP A 369 -51.53 -18.77 44.41
C ASP A 369 -52.56 -18.20 45.40
N PRO A 370 -53.48 -17.30 45.01
CA PRO A 370 -54.65 -17.01 45.81
C PRO A 370 -55.84 -17.59 45.06
N MET A 371 -56.34 -18.76 45.45
CA MET A 371 -57.77 -19.12 45.36
C MET A 371 -57.99 -20.58 45.79
N THR A 372 -58.29 -20.77 47.07
CA THR A 372 -59.22 -21.83 47.49
C THR A 372 -60.14 -21.26 48.55
N GLY A 373 -61.23 -20.67 48.07
CA GLY A 373 -62.38 -20.27 48.87
C GLY A 373 -63.64 -20.67 48.13
N PHE A 374 -63.98 -21.96 48.15
CA PHE A 374 -65.33 -22.43 47.85
C PHE A 374 -65.86 -23.19 49.07
N ARG A 375 -66.86 -22.58 49.71
CA ARG A 375 -67.76 -23.20 50.66
C ARG A 375 -68.75 -24.08 49.88
N TYR A 376 -69.01 -25.26 50.40
CA TYR A 376 -70.34 -25.87 50.41
C TYR A 376 -70.72 -26.14 51.86
#